data_AF-A0A6U2I7D0-F1
#
_entry.id   AF-A0A6U2I7D0-F1
#
_cell.length_a   1.000
_cell.length_b   1.000
_cell.length_c   1.000
_cell.angle_alpha   90.00
_cell.angle_beta   90.00
_cell.angle_gamma   90.00
#
_symmetry.space_group_name_H-M   'P 1'
#
loop_
_entity.id
_entity.type
_entity.pdbx_description
1 polymer ?
#
loop_
_entity_poly.entity_id
_entity_poly.type
_entity_poly.pdbx_seq_one_letter_code
_entity_poly.pdbx_strand_id
1 'polypeptide(L)'
;MQIGLGGGAASSMSSGQSNADLDFASVQRENPEMERRCQEVIDRCWQRGNSNPIAFIHDVGAGGLSNAFPELCGDGGRGGTFELRKVPNDEPGMSPLAIWSNESQERYVLAVAEGEDMDSFDAICKRERCPYAVVGYATEEEHLKVTDSHFANTPVDLPLGVLLGKPPRMHRNVKSLSVPSSP
;
A
#
# COMPACT_ATOMS: atom_id res chain seq x y z
N MET A 1 -4.66 5.25 -10.69
CA MET A 1 -6.06 5.15 -11.12
C MET A 1 -6.95 5.16 -9.90
N GLN A 2 -8.15 5.73 -10.01
CA GLN A 2 -9.09 5.80 -8.90
C GLN A 2 -9.93 4.52 -8.84
N ILE A 3 -9.32 3.46 -8.31
CA ILE A 3 -9.94 2.13 -8.15
C ILE A 3 -10.07 1.83 -6.65
N GLY A 4 -11.18 1.19 -6.26
CA GLY A 4 -11.30 0.58 -4.93
C GLY A 4 -11.23 1.54 -3.75
N LEU A 5 -11.48 2.85 -3.94
CA LEU A 5 -11.31 3.84 -2.87
C LEU A 5 -12.25 3.53 -1.70
N GLY A 6 -11.68 3.15 -0.56
CA GLY A 6 -12.44 2.76 0.65
C GLY A 6 -12.94 1.32 0.65
N GLY A 7 -12.39 0.43 -0.19
CA GLY A 7 -12.77 -0.99 -0.25
C GLY A 7 -12.62 -1.73 1.09
N GLY A 8 -11.62 -1.38 1.91
CA GLY A 8 -11.51 -1.90 3.27
C GLY A 8 -12.72 -1.60 4.18
N ALA A 9 -13.32 -0.40 4.06
CA ALA A 9 -14.53 -0.05 4.80
C ALA A 9 -15.77 -0.72 4.20
N ALA A 10 -15.88 -0.75 2.87
CA ALA A 10 -17.00 -1.37 2.17
C ALA A 10 -17.11 -2.88 2.46
N SER A 11 -15.98 -3.60 2.49
CA SER A 11 -15.92 -5.03 2.79
C SER A 11 -16.20 -5.38 4.27
N SER A 12 -16.25 -4.37 5.15
CA SER A 12 -16.58 -4.54 6.57
C SER A 12 -18.10 -4.48 6.84
N MET A 13 -18.93 -4.28 5.81
CA MET A 13 -20.39 -4.12 5.92
C MET A 13 -21.16 -5.28 5.29
N SER A 14 -22.39 -5.53 5.74
CA SER A 14 -23.29 -6.53 5.15
C SER A 14 -23.77 -6.11 3.76
N SER A 15 -23.77 -7.04 2.80
CA SER A 15 -24.29 -6.83 1.45
C SER A 15 -25.80 -6.53 1.45
N GLY A 16 -26.27 -5.61 0.59
CA GLY A 16 -27.70 -5.53 0.21
C GLY A 16 -28.28 -4.13 -0.01
N GLN A 17 -27.99 -3.17 0.87
CA GLN A 17 -28.40 -1.78 0.70
C GLN A 17 -27.16 -0.89 0.60
N SER A 18 -26.83 -0.50 -0.63
CA SER A 18 -25.67 0.32 -0.96
C SER A 18 -26.12 1.44 -1.91
N ASN A 19 -25.44 2.58 -1.87
CA ASN A 19 -25.64 3.65 -2.85
C ASN A 19 -24.76 3.38 -4.08
N ALA A 20 -25.17 3.83 -5.27
CA ALA A 20 -24.49 3.55 -6.53
C ALA A 20 -22.98 3.90 -6.50
N ASP A 21 -22.60 4.97 -5.78
CA ASP A 21 -21.20 5.37 -5.62
C ASP A 21 -20.34 4.30 -4.90
N LEU A 22 -20.90 3.64 -3.90
CA LEU A 22 -20.23 2.53 -3.19
C LEU A 22 -20.14 1.29 -4.06
N ASP A 23 -21.14 1.06 -4.92
CA ASP A 23 -21.13 -0.07 -5.86
C ASP A 23 -20.06 0.14 -6.93
N PHE A 24 -19.87 1.35 -7.46
CA PHE A 24 -18.74 1.65 -8.36
C PHE A 24 -17.39 1.49 -7.67
N ALA A 25 -17.25 1.95 -6.42
CA ALA A 25 -16.01 1.78 -5.66
C ALA A 25 -15.67 0.31 -5.39
N SER A 26 -16.66 -0.60 -5.45
CA SER A 26 -16.47 -2.04 -5.26
C SER A 26 -15.99 -2.80 -6.52
N VAL A 27 -16.01 -2.15 -7.69
CA VAL A 27 -15.56 -2.76 -8.95
C VAL A 27 -14.04 -2.72 -9.01
N GLN A 28 -13.43 -3.90 -8.90
CA GLN A 28 -11.99 -4.11 -8.99
C GLN A 28 -11.52 -4.24 -10.44
N ARG A 29 -10.21 -4.04 -10.65
CA ARG A 29 -9.57 -4.18 -11.96
C ARG A 29 -8.24 -4.92 -11.80
N GLU A 30 -8.10 -6.02 -12.53
CA GLU A 30 -6.90 -6.86 -12.53
C GLU A 30 -6.06 -6.68 -13.81
N ASN A 31 -4.75 -6.87 -13.67
CA ASN A 31 -3.79 -7.04 -14.74
C ASN A 31 -2.68 -8.04 -14.34
N PRO A 32 -2.95 -9.36 -14.42
CA PRO A 32 -2.03 -10.39 -13.94
C PRO A 32 -0.63 -10.38 -14.60
N GLU A 33 -0.49 -9.84 -15.81
CA GLU A 33 0.80 -9.68 -16.48
C GLU A 33 1.72 -8.69 -15.74
N MET A 34 1.14 -7.62 -15.18
CA MET A 34 1.88 -6.66 -14.37
C MET A 34 2.42 -7.34 -13.11
N GLU A 35 1.58 -8.12 -12.42
CA GLU A 35 2.01 -8.86 -11.23
C GLU A 35 3.08 -9.91 -11.56
N ARG A 36 2.99 -10.55 -12.74
CA ARG A 36 4.04 -11.46 -13.20
C ARG A 36 5.39 -10.75 -13.35
N ARG A 37 5.42 -9.53 -13.88
CA ARG A 37 6.64 -8.71 -14.00
C ARG A 37 7.21 -8.34 -12.63
N CYS A 38 6.35 -7.99 -11.66
CA CYS A 38 6.77 -7.78 -10.28
C CYS A 38 7.37 -9.05 -9.66
N GLN A 39 6.73 -10.20 -9.87
CA GLN A 39 7.24 -11.48 -9.37
C GLN A 39 8.60 -11.83 -9.95
N GLU A 40 8.86 -11.57 -11.25
CA GLU A 40 10.20 -11.79 -11.82
C GLU A 40 11.26 -10.89 -11.17
N VAL A 41 10.94 -9.64 -10.82
CA VAL A 41 11.85 -8.77 -10.06
C VAL A 41 12.14 -9.36 -8.68
N ILE A 42 11.09 -9.75 -7.95
CA ILE A 42 11.22 -10.37 -6.62
C ILE A 42 12.08 -11.64 -6.73
N ASP A 43 11.85 -12.45 -7.75
CA ASP A 43 12.63 -13.65 -8.04
C ASP A 43 14.11 -13.34 -8.25
N ARG A 44 14.42 -12.37 -9.10
CA ARG A 44 15.81 -11.94 -9.31
C ARG A 44 16.44 -11.40 -8.03
N CYS A 45 15.69 -10.71 -7.17
CA CYS A 45 16.19 -10.19 -5.90
C CYS A 45 16.56 -11.31 -4.92
N TRP A 46 15.64 -12.24 -4.61
CA TRP A 46 15.95 -13.30 -3.64
C TRP A 46 16.93 -14.36 -4.18
N GLN A 47 16.98 -14.58 -5.50
CA GLN A 47 17.95 -15.49 -6.12
C GLN A 47 19.41 -15.03 -5.99
N ARG A 48 19.66 -13.77 -5.58
CA ARG A 48 21.00 -13.25 -5.25
C ARG A 48 21.48 -13.64 -3.86
N GLY A 49 20.66 -14.33 -3.06
CA GLY A 49 21.04 -14.78 -1.71
C GLY A 49 21.41 -13.59 -0.81
N ASN A 50 22.64 -13.58 -0.31
CA ASN A 50 23.13 -12.52 0.58
C ASN A 50 23.25 -11.14 -0.08
N SER A 51 23.18 -11.08 -1.42
CA SER A 51 23.18 -9.84 -2.19
C SER A 51 21.77 -9.44 -2.64
N ASN A 52 20.73 -9.87 -1.91
CA ASN A 52 19.36 -9.41 -2.13
C ASN A 52 19.24 -7.92 -1.75
N PRO A 53 18.90 -7.01 -2.68
CA PRO A 53 18.80 -5.58 -2.39
C PRO A 53 17.53 -5.21 -1.61
N ILE A 54 16.55 -6.11 -1.49
CA ILE A 54 15.30 -5.86 -0.76
C ILE A 54 15.56 -6.02 0.74
N ALA A 55 15.54 -4.91 1.46
CA ALA A 55 15.61 -4.89 2.93
C ALA A 55 14.25 -5.23 3.56
N PHE A 56 13.16 -4.76 2.95
CA PHE A 56 11.79 -5.03 3.38
C PHE A 56 10.85 -4.95 2.18
N ILE A 57 9.79 -5.75 2.16
CA ILE A 57 8.74 -5.73 1.15
C ILE A 57 7.38 -5.98 1.79
N HIS A 58 6.35 -5.26 1.33
CA HIS A 58 4.97 -5.44 1.76
C HIS A 58 4.03 -5.31 0.54
N ASP A 59 2.90 -6.02 0.55
CA ASP A 59 1.87 -5.87 -0.48
C ASP A 59 1.10 -4.55 -0.32
N VAL A 60 0.44 -4.12 -1.39
CA VAL A 60 -0.49 -2.98 -1.36
C VAL A 60 -1.89 -3.49 -1.63
N GLY A 61 -2.70 -3.57 -0.58
CA GLY A 61 -4.09 -4.01 -0.64
C GLY A 61 -5.07 -2.93 -0.14
N ALA A 62 -5.86 -3.29 0.87
CA ALA A 62 -6.87 -2.42 1.46
C ALA A 62 -6.24 -1.12 2.01
N GLY A 63 -6.87 0.02 1.72
CA GLY A 63 -6.33 1.35 2.05
C GLY A 63 -5.14 1.79 1.20
N GLY A 64 -4.65 0.96 0.27
CA GLY A 64 -3.60 1.34 -0.67
C GLY A 64 -2.28 1.75 0.00
N LEU A 65 -1.63 2.77 -0.56
CA LEU A 65 -0.35 3.28 -0.03
C LEU A 65 -0.51 3.89 1.37
N SER A 66 -1.71 4.38 1.68
CA SER A 66 -2.03 4.93 3.00
C SER A 66 -2.00 3.91 4.13
N ASN A 67 -2.08 2.61 3.81
CA ASN A 67 -1.84 1.53 4.76
C ASN A 67 -0.42 0.96 4.62
N ALA A 68 -0.03 0.63 3.37
CA ALA A 68 1.18 -0.13 3.11
C ALA A 68 2.48 0.59 3.51
N PHE A 69 2.61 1.92 3.26
CA PHE A 69 3.82 2.64 3.67
C PHE A 69 3.94 2.83 5.19
N PRO A 70 2.87 3.25 5.91
CA PRO A 70 2.93 3.31 7.36
C PRO A 70 3.24 1.97 8.03
N GLU A 71 2.69 0.86 7.52
CA GLU A 71 3.03 -0.49 8.00
C GLU A 71 4.50 -0.83 7.72
N LEU A 72 4.99 -0.63 6.49
CA LEU A 72 6.40 -0.88 6.14
C LEU A 72 7.37 -0.06 7.01
N CYS A 73 7.08 1.22 7.23
CA CYS A 73 7.90 2.09 8.09
C CYS A 73 7.81 1.67 9.56
N GLY A 74 6.60 1.43 10.06
CA GLY A 74 6.35 1.05 11.45
C GLY A 74 6.99 -0.28 11.83
N ASP A 75 6.87 -1.30 10.98
CA ASP A 75 7.50 -2.62 11.18
C ASP A 75 9.04 -2.53 11.16
N GLY A 76 9.59 -1.56 10.42
CA GLY A 76 11.01 -1.23 10.41
C GLY A 76 11.49 -0.35 11.56
N GLY A 77 10.60 0.14 12.43
CA GLY A 77 10.92 1.11 13.49
C GLY A 77 11.42 2.45 12.93
N ARG A 78 10.83 2.93 11.84
CA ARG A 78 11.21 4.15 11.11
C ARG A 78 10.00 5.01 10.83
N GLY A 79 10.22 6.29 10.53
CA GLY A 79 9.24 7.13 9.82
C GLY A 79 9.47 7.11 8.31
N GLY A 80 8.80 8.03 7.62
CA GLY A 80 8.97 8.17 6.18
C GLY A 80 8.53 9.54 5.67
N THR A 81 9.32 10.11 4.76
CA THR A 81 8.95 11.29 3.98
C THR A 81 8.75 10.89 2.52
N PHE A 82 7.55 11.15 1.99
CA PHE A 82 7.12 10.77 0.66
C PHE A 82 6.71 12.00 -0.15
N GLU A 83 7.01 12.00 -1.45
CA GLU A 83 6.52 12.99 -2.40
C GLU A 83 5.40 12.37 -3.23
N LEU A 84 4.18 12.88 -3.05
CA LEU A 84 2.98 12.38 -3.68
C LEU A 84 3.08 12.37 -5.22
N ARG A 85 3.73 13.38 -5.80
CA ARG A 85 3.87 13.49 -7.27
C ARG A 85 4.90 12.57 -7.88
N LYS A 86 5.64 11.79 -7.06
CA LYS A 86 6.49 10.69 -7.55
C LYS A 86 5.72 9.37 -7.69
N VAL A 87 4.51 9.26 -7.14
CA VAL A 87 3.67 8.05 -7.30
C VAL A 87 3.21 7.95 -8.76
N PRO A 88 3.47 6.83 -9.47
CA PRO A 88 2.97 6.62 -10.82
C PRO A 88 1.45 6.74 -10.88
N ASN A 89 0.95 7.56 -11.80
CA ASN A 89 -0.47 7.89 -11.85
C ASN A 89 -0.98 8.04 -13.30
N ASP A 90 -1.85 7.11 -13.71
CA ASP A 90 -2.54 7.15 -15.01
C ASP A 90 -3.82 8.01 -15.03
N GLU A 91 -4.21 8.59 -13.89
CA GLU A 91 -5.35 9.51 -13.77
C GLU A 91 -4.92 10.84 -13.14
N PRO A 92 -4.42 11.80 -13.95
CA PRO A 92 -3.87 13.06 -13.45
C PRO A 92 -4.83 13.92 -12.62
N GLY A 93 -6.15 13.72 -12.77
CA GLY A 93 -7.18 14.45 -12.04
C GLY A 93 -7.41 13.99 -10.60
N MET A 94 -6.73 12.93 -10.15
CA MET A 94 -6.90 12.38 -8.80
C MET A 94 -6.47 13.39 -7.71
N SER A 95 -7.30 13.51 -6.67
CA SER A 95 -6.96 14.25 -5.47
C SER A 95 -5.84 13.57 -4.66
N PRO A 96 -5.18 14.26 -3.71
CA PRO A 96 -4.21 13.62 -2.83
C PRO A 96 -4.72 12.39 -2.10
N LEU A 97 -5.96 12.46 -1.59
CA LEU A 97 -6.63 11.33 -0.96
C LEU A 97 -6.78 10.15 -1.94
N ALA A 98 -7.20 10.42 -3.17
CA ALA A 98 -7.37 9.37 -4.16
C ALA A 98 -6.02 8.75 -4.54
N ILE A 99 -4.95 9.55 -4.75
CA ILE A 99 -3.61 9.02 -5.09
C ILE A 99 -3.08 8.14 -3.95
N TRP A 100 -3.28 8.55 -2.70
CA TRP A 100 -2.72 7.87 -1.54
C TRP A 100 -3.53 6.63 -1.11
N SER A 101 -4.86 6.67 -1.23
CA SER A 101 -5.74 5.64 -0.66
C SER A 101 -6.51 4.80 -1.67
N ASN A 102 -6.28 4.96 -2.98
CA ASN A 102 -6.83 4.02 -3.97
C ASN A 102 -6.25 2.61 -3.77
N GLU A 103 -7.06 1.62 -4.06
CA GLU A 103 -6.74 0.20 -4.00
C GLU A 103 -6.50 -0.33 -5.43
N SER A 104 -5.74 0.41 -6.26
CA SER A 104 -5.28 -0.12 -7.54
C SER A 104 -4.40 -1.36 -7.30
N GLN A 105 -4.56 -2.36 -8.15
CA GLN A 105 -3.92 -3.67 -8.05
C GLN A 105 -2.47 -3.69 -8.57
N GLU A 106 -1.81 -4.85 -8.38
CA GLU A 106 -0.45 -5.17 -8.84
C GLU A 106 0.64 -4.23 -8.31
N ARG A 107 0.58 -3.88 -7.02
CA ARG A 107 1.52 -2.97 -6.37
C ARG A 107 2.14 -3.58 -5.12
N TYR A 108 3.40 -3.24 -4.91
CA TYR A 108 4.20 -3.58 -3.73
C TYR A 108 4.94 -2.34 -3.27
N VAL A 109 5.19 -2.23 -1.96
CA VAL A 109 6.10 -1.24 -1.39
C VAL A 109 7.35 -1.96 -0.87
N LEU A 110 8.53 -1.37 -1.12
CA LEU A 110 9.80 -1.98 -0.77
C LEU A 110 10.75 -0.94 -0.18
N ALA A 111 11.64 -1.39 0.70
CA ALA A 111 12.82 -0.65 1.14
C ALA A 111 14.07 -1.25 0.48
N VAL A 112 14.84 -0.40 -0.20
CA VAL A 112 16.11 -0.73 -0.85
C VAL A 112 17.14 0.31 -0.40
N ALA A 113 18.36 -0.12 -0.07
CA ALA A 113 19.42 0.80 0.32
C ALA A 113 19.89 1.64 -0.89
N GLU A 114 20.33 2.88 -0.64
CA GLU A 114 20.92 3.71 -1.68
C GLU A 114 22.26 3.14 -2.19
N GLY A 115 22.74 3.65 -3.33
CA GLY A 115 23.99 3.21 -3.94
C GLY A 115 23.82 1.91 -4.75
N GLU A 116 24.73 0.96 -4.55
CA GLU A 116 24.83 -0.24 -5.39
C GLU A 116 23.57 -1.12 -5.36
N ASP A 117 22.86 -1.16 -4.23
CA ASP A 117 21.61 -1.92 -4.11
C ASP A 117 20.49 -1.30 -4.96
N MET A 118 20.38 0.02 -4.97
CA MET A 118 19.44 0.75 -5.82
C MET A 118 19.79 0.62 -7.30
N ASP A 119 21.07 0.73 -7.66
CA ASP A 119 21.54 0.52 -9.04
C ASP A 119 21.23 -0.91 -9.52
N SER A 120 21.44 -1.90 -8.65
CA SER A 120 21.10 -3.29 -8.94
C SER A 120 19.59 -3.50 -9.09
N PHE A 121 18.78 -2.88 -8.24
CA PHE A 121 17.32 -2.97 -8.31
C PHE A 121 16.78 -2.34 -9.60
N ASP A 122 17.27 -1.16 -9.96
CA ASP A 122 16.94 -0.48 -11.23
C ASP A 122 17.25 -1.37 -12.45
N ALA A 123 18.44 -1.98 -12.48
CA ALA A 123 18.84 -2.88 -13.57
C ALA A 123 17.91 -4.10 -13.70
N ILE A 124 17.50 -4.68 -12.56
CA ILE A 124 16.55 -5.81 -12.53
C ILE A 124 15.19 -5.36 -13.06
N CYS A 125 14.63 -4.26 -12.55
CA CYS A 125 13.33 -3.74 -12.99
C CYS A 125 13.32 -3.42 -14.48
N LYS A 126 14.36 -2.76 -15.01
CA LYS A 126 14.49 -2.48 -16.45
C LYS A 126 14.52 -3.75 -17.29
N ARG A 127 15.24 -4.78 -16.85
CA ARG A 127 15.33 -6.07 -17.55
C ARG A 127 13.97 -6.78 -17.60
N GLU A 128 13.24 -6.81 -16.49
CA GLU A 128 11.92 -7.45 -16.42
C GLU A 128 10.79 -6.53 -16.91
N ARG A 129 11.12 -5.30 -17.32
CA ARG A 129 10.17 -4.25 -17.69
C ARG A 129 9.18 -3.96 -16.56
N CYS A 130 9.55 -4.17 -15.29
CA CYS A 130 8.68 -3.84 -14.17
C CYS A 130 8.77 -2.33 -13.89
N PRO A 131 7.67 -1.56 -14.00
CA PRO A 131 7.68 -0.16 -13.61
C PRO A 131 7.89 -0.06 -12.10
N TYR A 132 8.64 0.95 -11.67
CA TYR A 132 8.80 1.28 -10.26
C TYR A 132 9.04 2.79 -10.12
N ALA A 133 8.87 3.31 -8.91
CA ALA A 133 9.24 4.69 -8.59
C ALA A 133 9.78 4.77 -7.17
N VAL A 134 10.84 5.57 -6.98
CA VAL A 134 11.31 5.96 -5.65
C VAL A 134 10.45 7.13 -5.20
N VAL A 135 9.51 6.88 -4.28
CA VAL A 135 8.51 7.88 -3.85
C VAL A 135 8.87 8.59 -2.56
N GLY A 136 9.86 8.12 -1.82
CA GLY A 136 10.24 8.68 -0.53
C GLY A 136 11.43 7.99 0.10
N TYR A 137 11.75 8.41 1.32
CA TYR A 137 12.87 7.89 2.10
C TYR A 137 12.44 7.63 3.54
N ALA A 138 12.96 6.54 4.11
CA ALA A 138 12.78 6.23 5.53
C ALA A 138 13.54 7.24 6.40
N THR A 139 12.97 7.58 7.55
CA THR A 139 13.56 8.54 8.50
C THR A 139 13.79 7.89 9.86
N GLU A 140 14.75 8.41 10.62
CA GLU A 140 14.96 7.97 12.01
C GLU A 140 13.79 8.38 12.92
N GLU A 141 13.29 9.60 12.76
CA GLU A 141 12.08 10.05 13.45
C GLU A 141 10.86 9.24 12.96
N GLU A 142 10.09 8.65 13.89
CA GLU A 142 8.86 7.89 13.62
C GLU A 142 7.67 8.79 13.24
N HIS A 143 7.85 9.56 12.17
CA HIS A 143 6.90 10.53 11.65
C HIS A 143 6.57 10.21 10.18
N LEU A 144 5.30 10.27 9.82
CA LEU A 144 4.85 10.13 8.44
C LEU A 144 4.60 11.51 7.85
N LYS A 145 5.32 11.82 6.77
CA LYS A 145 5.13 13.04 6.00
C LYS A 145 4.90 12.72 4.53
N VAL A 146 3.83 13.27 3.97
CA VAL A 146 3.54 13.21 2.54
C VAL A 146 3.45 14.63 2.03
N THR A 147 4.34 15.01 1.11
CA THR A 147 4.39 16.32 0.45
C THR A 147 3.74 16.26 -0.92
N ASP A 148 3.22 17.41 -1.37
CA ASP A 148 2.67 17.57 -2.70
C ASP A 148 3.25 18.82 -3.36
N SER A 149 4.19 18.60 -4.27
CA SER A 149 4.86 19.64 -5.04
C SER A 149 3.94 20.42 -5.99
N HIS A 150 2.81 19.84 -6.43
CA HIS A 150 1.88 20.51 -7.34
C HIS A 150 1.06 21.59 -6.61
N PHE A 151 0.64 21.31 -5.38
CA PHE A 151 -0.11 22.27 -4.55
C PHE A 151 0.76 23.00 -3.53
N ALA A 152 2.06 22.72 -3.50
CA ALA A 152 3.02 23.29 -2.56
C ALA A 152 2.57 23.15 -1.08
N ASN A 153 2.05 21.97 -0.73
CA ASN A 153 1.55 21.69 0.62
C ASN A 153 1.95 20.28 1.11
N THR A 154 1.48 19.92 2.31
CA THR A 154 1.78 18.64 2.97
C THR A 154 0.46 17.96 3.34
N PRO A 155 -0.11 17.10 2.47
CA PRO A 155 -1.40 16.45 2.75
C PRO A 155 -1.41 15.56 3.99
N VAL A 156 -0.27 15.00 4.40
CA VAL A 156 -0.14 14.17 5.61
C VAL A 156 1.09 14.61 6.40
N ASP A 157 0.90 14.94 7.67
CA ASP A 157 1.98 15.33 8.60
C ASP A 157 1.58 14.86 10.01
N LEU A 158 1.90 13.59 10.32
CA LEU A 158 1.46 12.94 11.56
C LEU A 158 2.53 12.03 12.16
N PRO A 159 2.69 11.98 13.51
CA PRO A 159 3.47 10.95 14.17
C PRO A 159 2.88 9.55 13.92
N LEU A 160 3.72 8.55 13.65
CA LEU A 160 3.24 7.19 13.37
C LEU A 160 2.47 6.58 14.54
N GLY A 161 2.88 6.85 15.78
CA GLY A 161 2.15 6.39 16.97
C GLY A 161 0.72 6.93 17.09
N VAL A 162 0.44 8.10 16.50
CA VAL A 162 -0.93 8.64 16.41
C VAL A 162 -1.71 7.92 15.31
N LEU A 163 -1.10 7.73 14.14
CA LEU A 163 -1.74 7.09 12.99
C LEU A 163 -2.05 5.60 13.23
N LEU A 164 -1.11 4.86 13.81
CA LEU A 164 -1.20 3.43 14.07
C LEU A 164 -1.75 3.09 15.46
N GLY A 165 -2.16 4.12 16.22
CA GLY A 165 -2.73 3.97 17.55
C GLY A 165 -3.98 3.10 17.53
N LYS A 166 -4.04 2.09 18.41
CA LYS A 166 -5.16 1.14 18.45
C LYS A 166 -6.19 1.53 19.52
N PRO A 167 -7.49 1.50 19.21
CA PRO A 167 -8.53 1.61 20.23
C PRO A 167 -8.49 0.38 21.17
N PRO A 168 -9.18 0.45 22.32
CA PRO A 168 -9.31 -0.70 23.22
C PRO A 168 -9.82 -1.96 22.51
N ARG A 169 -9.35 -3.13 22.95
CA ARG A 169 -9.76 -4.42 22.37
C ARG A 169 -11.28 -4.63 22.52
N MET A 170 -11.92 -5.12 21.46
CA MET A 170 -13.35 -5.43 21.46
C MET A 170 -13.63 -6.67 22.33
N HIS A 171 -14.57 -6.57 23.26
CA HIS A 171 -15.11 -7.71 24.00
C HIS A 171 -16.49 -8.08 23.46
N ARG A 172 -16.64 -9.32 22.96
CA ARG A 172 -17.91 -9.85 22.46
C ARG A 172 -18.50 -10.84 23.46
N ASN A 173 -19.65 -10.54 24.02
CA ASN A 173 -20.40 -11.46 24.87
C ASN A 173 -21.41 -12.24 24.00
N VAL A 174 -21.15 -13.53 23.78
CA VAL A 174 -21.93 -14.38 22.88
C VAL A 174 -22.43 -15.63 23.61
N LYS A 175 -23.53 -16.22 23.11
CA LYS A 175 -24.09 -17.46 23.63
C LYS A 175 -24.10 -18.51 22.51
N SER A 176 -23.68 -19.72 22.83
CA SER A 176 -23.78 -20.86 21.91
C SER A 176 -25.24 -21.21 21.68
N LEU A 177 -25.62 -21.45 20.42
CA LEU A 177 -26.92 -21.97 20.04
C LEU A 177 -26.76 -23.44 19.64
N SER A 178 -27.66 -24.31 20.09
CA SER A 178 -27.74 -25.68 19.61
C SER A 178 -28.30 -25.67 18.19
N VAL A 179 -27.51 -26.10 17.20
CA VAL A 179 -28.02 -26.36 15.86
C VAL A 179 -28.94 -27.59 15.94
N PRO A 180 -30.20 -27.53 15.47
CA PRO A 180 -31.08 -28.69 15.48
C PRO A 180 -30.44 -29.81 14.66
N SER A 181 -30.17 -30.94 15.30
CA SER A 181 -29.78 -32.17 14.62
C SER A 181 -31.05 -32.82 14.06
N SER A 182 -31.46 -32.43 12.86
CA SER A 182 -32.44 -33.20 12.07
C SER A 182 -32.18 -32.98 10.57
N PRO A 183 -32.37 -34.04 9.76
CA PRO A 183 -31.84 -34.15 8.40
C PRO A 183 -32.50 -33.23 7.38
#